data_AF-A0A3D3CJV1-F1
#
_entry.id   AF-A0A3D3CJV1-F1
#
_cell.length_a   1.000
_cell.length_b   1.000
_cell.length_c   1.000
_cell.angle_alpha   90.00
_cell.angle_beta   90.00
_cell.angle_gamma   90.00
#
_symmetry.space_group_name_H-M   'P 1'
#
loop_
_entity.id
_entity.type
_entity.pdbx_description
1 polymer ?
#
loop_
_entity_poly.entity_id
_entity_poly.type
_entity_poly.pdbx_seq_one_letter_code
_entity_poly.pdbx_strand_id
1 'polypeptide(L)' 'MAGALPSEEYRSKLERAGFRDVTVTITKPYALNMEVMRSAFEASSSADYEAMEGISASALITALR' A
#
# COMPACT_ATOMS: atom_id res chain seq x y z
N MET A 1 2.16 5.65 -12.11
CA MET A 1 2.90 5.48 -10.84
C MET A 1 1.99 4.73 -9.88
N ALA A 2 2.38 3.53 -9.44
CA ALA A 2 1.65 2.77 -8.43
C ALA A 2 2.34 3.00 -7.08
N GLY A 3 1.85 3.99 -6.32
CA GLY A 3 2.25 4.19 -4.93
C GLY A 3 1.60 3.16 -4.01
N ALA A 4 2.10 3.05 -2.78
CA ALA A 4 1.44 2.27 -1.73
C ALA A 4 0.02 2.82 -1.52
N LEU A 5 -0.98 1.94 -1.52
CA LEU A 5 -2.38 2.30 -1.34
C LEU A 5 -2.87 1.81 0.03
N PRO A 6 -3.70 2.60 0.73
CA PRO A 6 -4.45 2.08 1.87
C PRO A 6 -5.26 0.84 1.47
N SER A 7 -5.33 -0.16 2.35
CA SER A 7 -5.99 -1.44 2.07
C SER A 7 -7.45 -1.28 1.62
N GLU A 8 -8.17 -0.31 2.18
CA GLU A 8 -9.57 -0.02 1.83
C GLU A 8 -9.70 0.62 0.44
N GLU A 9 -8.75 1.49 0.07
CA GLU A 9 -8.73 2.07 -1.28
C GLU A 9 -8.40 0.98 -2.31
N TYR A 10 -7.49 0.07 -1.97
CA TYR A 10 -7.14 -1.07 -2.80
C TYR A 10 -8.34 -2.02 -3.01
N ARG A 11 -9.06 -2.36 -1.93
CA ARG A 11 -10.31 -3.14 -2.01
C ARG A 11 -11.32 -2.47 -2.94
N SER A 12 -11.59 -1.18 -2.72
CA SER A 12 -12.56 -0.41 -3.51
C SER A 12 -12.22 -0.39 -5.00
N LYS A 13 -10.93 -0.35 -5.36
CA LYS A 13 -10.49 -0.41 -6.76
C LYS A 13 -10.75 -1.78 -7.39
N LEU A 14 -10.52 -2.87 -6.66
CA LEU A 14 -10.80 -4.21 -7.15
C LEU A 14 -12.29 -4.48 -7.33
N GLU A 15 -13.13 -4.01 -6.39
CA GLU A 15 -14.59 -4.11 -6.52
C GLU A 15 -15.12 -3.34 -7.74
N ARG A 16 -14.62 -2.11 -7.96
CA ARG A 16 -14.95 -1.32 -9.16
C ARG A 16 -14.48 -1.99 -10.46
N ALA A 17 -13.42 -2.77 -10.42
CA ALA A 17 -12.93 -3.55 -11.55
C ALA A 17 -13.75 -4.84 -11.80
N GLY A 18 -14.79 -5.10 -11.00
CA GLY A 18 -15.71 -6.22 -11.15
C GLY A 18 -15.31 -7.48 -10.38
N PHE A 19 -14.30 -7.41 -9.52
CA PHE A 19 -14.00 -8.49 -8.59
C PHE A 19 -14.97 -8.49 -7.42
N ARG A 20 -15.30 -9.67 -6.91
CA ARG A 20 -16.17 -9.91 -5.75
C ARG A 20 -15.38 -10.65 -4.67
N ASP A 21 -15.88 -10.61 -3.44
CA ASP A 21 -15.25 -11.23 -2.27
C ASP A 21 -13.78 -10.81 -2.05
N VAL A 22 -13.50 -9.52 -2.21
CA VAL A 22 -12.15 -8.98 -2.09
C VAL A 22 -11.73 -8.89 -0.62
N THR A 23 -10.77 -9.72 -0.23
CA THR A 23 -10.15 -9.69 1.09
C THR A 23 -8.71 -9.23 0.99
N VAL A 24 -8.37 -8.22 1.78
CA VAL A 24 -7.01 -7.71 1.93
C VAL A 24 -6.59 -7.96 3.37
N THR A 25 -5.71 -8.94 3.56
CA THR A 25 -5.22 -9.31 4.90
C THR A 25 -3.77 -8.87 5.02
N ILE A 26 -3.50 -8.00 6.00
CA ILE A 26 -2.13 -7.59 6.31
C ILE A 26 -1.37 -8.77 6.92
N THR A 27 -0.30 -9.22 6.26
CA THR A 27 0.44 -10.43 6.65
C THR A 27 1.72 -10.12 7.42
N LYS A 28 2.34 -8.96 7.18
CA LYS A 28 3.53 -8.55 7.94
C LYS A 28 3.66 -7.03 7.96
N PRO A 29 3.59 -6.38 9.13
CA PRO A 29 3.94 -4.98 9.29
C PRO A 29 5.47 -4.81 9.26
N TYR A 30 5.93 -3.79 8.56
CA TYR A 30 7.30 -3.31 8.53
C TYR A 30 7.30 -1.88 9.08
N ALA A 31 8.12 -1.64 10.10
CA ALA A 31 8.43 -0.29 10.50
C ALA A 31 9.25 0.36 9.37
N LEU A 32 8.71 1.39 8.74
CA LEU A 32 9.43 2.13 7.72
C LEU A 32 10.49 3.01 8.41
N ASN A 33 11.76 2.72 8.15
CA ASN A 33 12.83 3.66 8.46
C ASN A 33 12.86 4.74 7.37
N MET A 34 12.65 6.00 7.77
CA MET A 34 12.64 7.16 6.88
C MET A 34 13.95 7.36 6.11
N GLU A 35 15.11 7.01 6.68
CA GLU A 35 16.39 7.08 5.96
C GLU A 35 16.44 6.09 4.80
N VAL A 36 15.94 4.87 5.02
CA VAL A 36 15.88 3.82 3.98
C VAL A 36 14.90 4.22 2.88
N MET A 37 13.75 4.78 3.24
CA MET A 37 12.78 5.26 2.25
C MET A 37 13.34 6.38 1.38
N ARG A 38 14.05 7.36 1.95
CA ARG A 38 14.68 8.43 1.16
C ARG A 38 15.69 7.89 0.16
N SER A 39 16.44 6.85 0.53
CA SER A 39 17.41 6.22 -0.38
C SER A 39 16.77 5.38 -1.49
N ALA A 40 15.62 4.77 -1.23
CA ALA A 40 14.93 3.88 -2.18
C ALA A 40 14.02 4.65 -3.17
N PHE A 41 13.56 5.84 -2.79
CA PHE A 41 12.57 6.62 -3.54
C PHE A 41 13.05 8.04 -3.84
N GLU A 42 14.30 8.20 -4.32
CA GLU A 42 14.94 9.51 -4.59
C GLU A 42 14.10 10.53 -5.41
N ALA A 43 13.08 10.09 -6.14
CA ALA A 43 12.18 10.94 -6.94
C ALA A 43 10.90 11.40 -6.20
N SER A 44 10.67 10.96 -4.97
CA SER A 44 9.48 11.30 -4.18
C SER A 44 9.62 12.65 -3.47
N SER A 45 8.54 13.41 -3.39
CA SER A 45 8.53 14.70 -2.68
C SER A 45 8.50 14.50 -1.16
N SER A 46 8.89 15.50 -0.38
CA SER A 46 8.79 15.48 1.09
C SER A 46 7.38 15.13 1.59
N ALA A 47 6.34 15.59 0.90
CA ALA A 47 4.94 15.28 1.21
C ALA A 47 4.60 13.80 0.98
N ASP A 48 5.22 13.15 -0.02
CA ASP A 48 5.04 11.71 -0.26
C ASP A 48 5.68 10.89 0.87
N TYR A 49 6.82 11.33 1.40
CA TYR A 49 7.47 10.66 2.53
C TYR A 49 6.65 10.78 3.83
N GLU A 50 6.06 11.94 4.11
CA GLU A 50 5.15 12.12 5.25
C GLU A 50 3.88 11.30 5.09
N ALA A 51 3.33 11.19 3.87
CA ALA A 51 2.17 10.32 3.59
C ALA A 51 2.51 8.82 3.72
N MET A 52 3.78 8.45 3.53
CA MET A 52 4.29 7.10 3.74
C MET A 52 4.79 6.88 5.18
N GLU A 53 4.83 7.92 6.02
CA GLU A 53 5.21 7.81 7.43
C GLU A 53 4.13 6.99 8.17
N GLY A 54 4.43 5.72 8.40
CA GLY A 54 3.47 4.75 8.92
C GLY A 54 3.97 3.31 8.81
N ILE A 55 3.08 2.36 9.10
CA ILE A 55 3.39 0.94 8.97
C ILE A 55 3.21 0.55 7.50
N SER A 56 4.30 0.39 6.75
CA SER A 56 4.23 -0.37 5.48
C SER A 56 3.96 -1.81 5.82
N ALA A 57 3.15 -2.51 5.05
CA ALA A 57 2.89 -3.91 5.32
C ALA A 57 2.72 -4.71 4.03
N SER A 58 3.19 -5.96 4.06
CA SER A 58 2.80 -6.94 3.06
C SER A 58 1.33 -7.29 3.28
N ALA A 59 0.59 -7.50 2.20
CA ALA A 59 -0.78 -7.97 2.24
C ALA A 59 -0.97 -9.20 1.34
N LEU A 60 -1.75 -10.16 1.81
CA LEU A 60 -2.33 -11.20 0.98
C LEU A 60 -3.67 -10.69 0.45
N ILE A 61 -3.82 -10.70 -0.86
CA ILE A 61 -5.04 -10.27 -1.54
C ILE A 61 -5.70 -11.52 -2.13
N THR A 62 -6.95 -11.75 -1.77
CA THR A 62 -7.82 -12.73 -2.44
C THR A 62 -8.97 -12.00 -3.08
N ALA A 63 -9.27 -12.34 -4.34
CA ALA A 63 -10.37 -11.75 -5.09
C ALA A 63 -10.95 -12.82 -6.03
N LEU A 64 -12.26 -12.94 -6.07
CA LEU A 64 -12.99 -13.79 -7.02
C LEU A 64 -13.56 -12.90 -8.14
N ARG A 65 -13.82 -13.48 -9.31
CA ARG A 65 -14.35 -12.74 -10.47
C ARG A 65 -15.76 -13.24 -10.80
#